data_AF-A0A7Y2CJG1-F1
#
_entry.id   AF-A0A7Y2CJG1-F1
#
_cell.length_a   1.000
_cell.length_b   1.000
_cell.length_c   1.000
_cell.angle_alpha   90.00
_cell.angle_beta   90.00
_cell.angle_gamma   90.00
#
_symmetry.space_group_name_H-M   'P 1'
#
loop_
_entity.id
_entity.type
_entity.pdbx_description
1 polymer ?
#
loop_
_entity_poly.entity_id
_entity_poly.type
_entity_poly.pdbx_seq_one_letter_code
_entity_poly.pdbx_strand_id
1 'polypeptide(L)'
;MNIHEYQAKRLLKEFGAPISEGRAVYKASEAEAAAKELPGPLYVVKAQIHAGGRGKGKFKESQAGEGGGVRLAKSTSQAAQYAKEMLG
;
A
#
# COMPACT_ATOMS: atom_id res chain seq x y z
N MET A 1 16.79 1.62 15.06
CA MET A 1 16.11 2.56 14.15
C MET A 1 15.57 1.76 12.98
N ASN A 2 14.30 1.93 12.60
CA ASN A 2 13.66 1.16 11.53
C ASN A 2 13.26 2.10 10.38
N ILE A 3 13.28 1.60 9.14
CA ILE A 3 12.73 2.26 7.95
C ILE A 3 11.45 1.57 7.48
N HIS A 4 10.61 2.25 6.72
CA HIS A 4 9.37 1.68 6.19
C HIS A 4 9.64 0.66 5.07
N GLU A 5 8.66 -0.21 4.79
CA GLU A 5 8.77 -1.26 3.77
C GLU A 5 9.16 -0.69 2.40
N TYR A 6 8.53 0.41 1.97
CA TYR A 6 8.84 1.02 0.67
C TYR A 6 10.28 1.57 0.58
N GLN A 7 10.81 2.10 1.69
CA GLN A 7 12.17 2.63 1.77
C GLN A 7 13.19 1.49 1.71
N ALA A 8 12.96 0.43 2.48
CA ALA A 8 13.79 -0.76 2.46
C ALA A 8 13.82 -1.41 1.07
N LYS A 9 12.65 -1.52 0.40
CA LYS A 9 12.58 -2.04 -0.97
C LYS A 9 13.35 -1.18 -1.97
N ARG A 10 13.23 0.14 -1.89
CA ARG A 10 14.00 1.05 -2.75
C ARG A 10 15.51 0.85 -2.56
N LEU A 11 15.97 0.79 -1.30
CA LEU A 11 17.38 0.53 -1.00
C LEU A 11 17.83 -0.82 -1.57
N LEU A 12 17.06 -1.90 -1.36
CA LEU A 12 17.40 -3.23 -1.91
C LEU A 12 17.49 -3.21 -3.45
N LYS A 13 16.62 -2.46 -4.12
CA LYS A 13 16.64 -2.29 -5.59
C LYS A 13 17.92 -1.59 -6.06
N GLU A 14 18.42 -0.59 -5.33
CA GLU A 14 19.68 0.10 -5.66
C GLU A 14 20.89 -0.86 -5.66
N PHE A 15 20.81 -1.96 -4.91
CA PHE A 15 21.82 -3.03 -4.87
C PHE A 15 21.49 -4.21 -5.80
N GLY A 16 20.51 -4.07 -6.70
CA GLY A 16 20.18 -5.08 -7.70
C GLY A 16 19.34 -6.27 -7.20
N ALA A 17 18.81 -6.21 -5.97
CA ALA A 17 17.93 -7.27 -5.48
C ALA A 17 16.58 -7.26 -6.23
N PRO A 18 16.02 -8.43 -6.61
CA PRO A 18 14.72 -8.49 -7.24
C PRO A 18 13.63 -8.12 -6.23
N ILE A 19 12.88 -7.05 -6.53
CA ILE A 19 11.75 -6.61 -5.72
C ILE A 19 10.50 -6.44 -6.57
N SER A 20 9.34 -6.52 -5.95
CA SER A 20 8.10 -6.07 -6.60
C SER A 20 8.12 -4.55 -6.76
N GLU A 21 7.77 -4.07 -7.95
CA GLU A 21 7.53 -2.65 -8.20
C GLU A 21 6.38 -2.14 -7.31
N GLY A 22 6.51 -0.88 -6.88
CA GLY A 22 5.49 -0.22 -6.06
C GLY A 22 5.62 1.28 -6.12
N ARG A 23 4.60 1.97 -5.60
CA ARG A 23 4.55 3.42 -5.44
C ARG A 23 4.11 3.76 -4.03
N ALA A 24 4.88 4.62 -3.36
CA ALA A 24 4.47 5.19 -2.08
C ALA A 24 3.52 6.36 -2.36
N VAL A 25 2.41 6.42 -1.65
CA VAL A 25 1.42 7.49 -1.75
C VAL A 25 1.26 8.12 -0.37
N TYR A 26 1.22 9.45 -0.33
CA TYR A 26 1.08 10.20 0.91
C TYR A 26 -0.30 10.82 1.04
N LYS A 27 -1.03 10.93 -0.08
CA LYS A 27 -2.42 11.37 -0.13
C LYS A 27 -3.26 10.32 -0.86
N ALA A 28 -4.46 10.08 -0.36
CA ALA A 28 -5.40 9.14 -0.97
C ALA A 28 -5.70 9.47 -2.44
N SER A 29 -5.74 10.76 -2.80
CA SER A 29 -5.98 11.24 -4.16
C SER A 29 -4.91 10.81 -5.18
N GLU A 30 -3.70 10.47 -4.73
CA GLU A 30 -2.58 10.07 -5.60
C GLU A 30 -2.65 8.58 -5.97
N ALA A 31 -3.43 7.78 -5.23
CA ALA A 31 -3.39 6.33 -5.30
C ALA A 31 -3.85 5.74 -6.63
N GLU A 32 -4.84 6.35 -7.29
CA GLU A 32 -5.31 5.84 -8.57
C GLU A 32 -4.26 6.04 -9.69
N ALA A 33 -3.63 7.22 -9.72
CA ALA A 33 -2.57 7.52 -10.68
C ALA A 33 -1.35 6.62 -10.44
N ALA A 34 -0.93 6.47 -9.18
CA ALA A 34 0.15 5.58 -8.79
C ALA A 34 -0.12 4.11 -9.16
N ALA A 35 -1.37 3.64 -9.01
CA ALA A 35 -1.74 2.29 -9.41
C ALA A 35 -1.73 2.09 -10.94
N LYS A 36 -2.08 3.12 -11.73
CA LYS A 36 -2.03 3.07 -13.21
C LYS A 36 -0.62 2.91 -13.77
N GLU A 37 0.42 3.30 -13.01
CA GLU A 37 1.82 3.09 -13.39
C GLU A 37 2.30 1.65 -13.17
N LEU A 38 1.54 0.83 -12.43
CA LEU A 38 1.90 -0.54 -12.10
C LEU A 38 1.22 -1.53 -13.06
N PRO A 39 1.85 -2.68 -13.33
CA PRO A 39 1.20 -3.74 -14.10
C PRO A 39 -0.01 -4.28 -13.32
N GLY A 40 -1.17 -4.29 -13.98
CA GLY A 40 -2.40 -4.91 -13.47
C GLY A 40 -2.49 -6.41 -13.79
N PRO A 41 -3.65 -7.05 -13.53
CA PRO A 41 -4.91 -6.48 -13.02
C PRO A 41 -5.04 -6.50 -11.49
N LEU A 42 -4.06 -7.04 -10.77
CA LEU A 42 -4.12 -7.25 -9.32
C LEU A 42 -3.08 -6.39 -8.60
N TYR A 43 -3.54 -5.61 -7.63
CA TYR A 43 -2.73 -4.67 -6.85
C TYR A 43 -2.78 -5.04 -5.37
N VAL A 44 -1.73 -4.68 -4.62
CA VAL A 44 -1.70 -4.83 -3.16
C VAL A 44 -1.51 -3.46 -2.52
N VAL A 45 -2.50 -3.01 -1.77
CA VAL A 45 -2.43 -1.77 -0.98
C VAL A 45 -1.96 -2.12 0.43
N LYS A 46 -0.84 -1.52 0.86
CA LYS A 46 -0.17 -1.87 2.13
C LYS A 46 0.11 -0.63 2.96
N ALA A 47 -0.49 -0.55 4.15
CA ALA A 47 -0.22 0.49 5.13
C ALA A 47 1.27 0.51 5.52
N GLN A 48 1.87 1.69 5.48
CA GLN A 48 3.27 1.92 5.82
C GLN A 48 3.39 2.35 7.28
N ILE A 49 3.57 1.37 8.18
CA ILE A 49 3.74 1.59 9.63
C ILE A 49 4.90 0.75 10.17
N HIS A 50 5.51 1.17 11.28
CA HIS A 50 6.55 0.39 11.97
C HIS A 50 5.94 -0.66 12.92
N ALA A 51 5.05 -1.50 12.38
CA ALA A 51 4.43 -2.60 13.12
C ALA A 51 4.22 -3.83 12.23
N GLY A 52 4.35 -5.01 12.84
CA GLY A 52 3.97 -6.29 12.24
C GLY A 52 2.45 -6.50 12.22
N GLY A 53 1.98 -7.64 11.69
CA GLY A 53 0.57 -8.04 11.81
C GLY A 53 -0.44 -7.21 11.00
N ARG A 54 0.02 -6.29 10.13
CA ARG A 54 -0.82 -5.36 9.35
C ARG A 54 -2.04 -6.01 8.69
N GLY A 55 -1.88 -7.17 8.06
CA GLY A 55 -2.99 -7.87 7.38
C GLY A 55 -4.12 -8.33 8.31
N LYS A 56 -3.84 -8.55 9.60
CA LYS A 56 -4.83 -8.93 10.63
C LYS A 56 -5.24 -7.74 11.52
N GLY A 57 -4.67 -6.56 11.30
CA GLY A 57 -5.02 -5.35 12.03
C GLY A 57 -6.39 -4.82 11.65
N LYS A 58 -6.86 -3.78 12.34
CA LYS A 58 -8.09 -3.05 12.04
C LYS A 58 -7.83 -1.55 12.09
N PHE A 59 -8.60 -0.80 11.31
CA PHE A 59 -8.65 0.67 11.38
C PHE A 59 -9.71 1.09 12.40
N LYS A 60 -9.55 2.27 13.02
CA LYS A 60 -10.51 2.75 14.02
C LYS A 60 -11.77 3.32 13.37
N GLU A 61 -11.59 3.89 12.20
CA GLU A 61 -12.60 4.55 11.41
C GLU A 61 -13.54 3.51 10.79
N SER A 62 -14.83 3.61 11.08
CA SER A 62 -15.84 2.67 10.60
C SER A 62 -15.91 2.58 9.07
N GLN A 63 -15.63 3.70 8.38
CA GLN A 63 -15.60 3.76 6.91
C GLN A 63 -14.53 2.86 6.28
N ALA A 64 -13.50 2.46 7.03
CA ALA A 64 -12.45 1.57 6.53
C ALA A 64 -12.85 0.10 6.53
N GLY A 65 -14.02 -0.24 7.12
CA GLY A 65 -14.55 -1.59 7.23
C GLY A 65 -13.66 -2.53 8.05
N GLU A 66 -13.88 -3.83 7.88
CA GLU A 66 -13.17 -4.89 8.63
C GLU A 66 -11.80 -5.27 8.06
N GLY A 67 -11.38 -4.67 6.94
CA GLY A 67 -10.14 -5.01 6.26
C GLY A 67 -8.89 -4.56 7.02
N GLY A 68 -7.86 -5.40 7.06
CA GLY A 68 -6.56 -5.02 7.64
C GLY A 68 -5.73 -4.09 6.75
N GLY A 69 -4.52 -3.74 7.20
CA GLY A 69 -3.57 -2.86 6.52
C GLY A 69 -2.83 -3.49 5.32
N VAL A 70 -3.26 -4.66 4.84
CA VAL A 70 -2.77 -5.29 3.60
C VAL A 70 -3.99 -5.81 2.84
N ARG A 71 -4.29 -5.23 1.67
CA ARG A 71 -5.53 -5.51 0.92
C ARG A 71 -5.24 -5.75 -0.56
N LEU A 72 -5.95 -6.71 -1.16
CA LEU A 72 -5.89 -7.05 -2.58
C LEU A 72 -6.95 -6.25 -3.35
N ALA A 73 -6.53 -5.44 -4.30
CA ALA A 73 -7.42 -4.67 -5.18
C ALA A 73 -7.37 -5.23 -6.61
N LYS A 74 -8.53 -5.42 -7.24
CA LYS A 74 -8.68 -5.96 -8.60
C LYS A 74 -8.82 -4.87 -9.68
N SER A 75 -8.69 -3.60 -9.29
CA SER A 75 -8.71 -2.45 -10.18
C SER A 75 -7.96 -1.27 -9.53
N THR A 76 -7.55 -0.30 -10.33
CA THR A 76 -6.91 0.93 -9.86
C THR A 76 -7.86 1.77 -8.99
N SER A 77 -9.15 1.79 -9.35
CA SER A 77 -10.19 2.46 -8.55
C SER A 77 -10.35 1.81 -7.18
N GLN A 78 -10.36 0.48 -7.10
CA GLN A 78 -10.43 -0.22 -5.81
C GLN A 78 -9.15 0.00 -4.98
N ALA A 79 -7.98 0.09 -5.61
CA ALA A 79 -6.74 0.44 -4.93
C ALA A 79 -6.82 1.86 -4.32
N ALA A 80 -7.39 2.81 -5.06
CA ALA A 80 -7.61 4.17 -4.58
C ALA A 80 -8.62 4.22 -3.43
N GLN A 81 -9.71 3.45 -3.50
CA GLN A 81 -10.66 3.30 -2.40
C GLN A 81 -9.97 2.81 -1.13
N TYR A 82 -9.18 1.73 -1.21
CA TYR A 82 -8.45 1.23 -0.04
C TYR A 82 -7.43 2.22 0.49
N ALA A 83 -6.74 2.98 -0.38
CA ALA A 83 -5.82 4.02 0.08
C ALA A 83 -6.56 5.12 0.86
N LYS A 84 -7.75 5.53 0.41
CA LYS A 84 -8.63 6.47 1.12
C LYS A 84 -9.04 5.94 2.49
N GLU A 85 -9.49 4.69 2.53
CA GLU A 85 -9.87 4.03 3.79
C GLU A 85 -8.70 3.91 4.79
N MET A 86 -7.44 3.90 4.32
CA MET A 86 -6.26 3.85 5.18
C MET A 86 -5.69 5.22 5.58
N LEU A 87 -5.80 6.24 4.72
CA LEU A 87 -5.18 7.56 4.93
C LEU A 87 -6.16 8.64 5.41
N GLY A 88 -7.48 8.42 5.28
CA GLY A 88 -8.52 9.41 5.52
C GLY A 88 -8.92 10.15 4.25
#